data_AF-A0A9X5XFE9-F1
#
_entry.id   AF-A0A9X5XFE9-F1
#
_cell.length_a   1.000
_cell.length_b   1.000
_cell.length_c   1.000
_cell.angle_alpha   90.00
_cell.angle_beta   90.00
_cell.angle_gamma   90.00
#
_symmetry.space_group_name_H-M   'P 1'
#
loop_
_entity.id
_entity.type
_entity.pdbx_description
1 polymer ?
#
loop_
_entity_poly.entity_id
_entity_poly.type
_entity_poly.pdbx_seq_one_letter_code
_entity_poly.pdbx_strand_id
1 'polypeptide(L)'
;MEVTKQVSRDQNAYGILNDGLNREMVRDIYTDRPSDPKETLLRAGHTVGFLEEARYEALKTDKHDPSWDAKWLYHGFGGAVNFIPVVGDAAQRGVDALAYQWQLDEQARINEETAQQNGEVFTARENQLQKLADLWMDANPNHGNNNRYTITSEINGAAFDGNGRAQGLAGDQ
;
A
#
# COMPACT_ATOMS: atom_id res chain seq x y z
N MET A 1 9.85 -14.41 2.83
CA MET A 1 9.18 -13.18 3.33
C MET A 1 9.94 -12.52 4.48
N GLU A 2 10.89 -13.22 5.11
CA GLU A 2 11.64 -12.74 6.29
C GLU A 2 12.23 -11.32 6.17
N VAL A 3 12.86 -10.96 5.05
CA VAL A 3 13.39 -9.60 4.84
C VAL A 3 12.27 -8.55 4.86
N THR A 4 11.15 -8.80 4.18
CA THR A 4 10.00 -7.89 4.19
C THR A 4 9.41 -7.75 5.59
N LYS A 5 9.30 -8.85 6.35
CA LYS A 5 8.87 -8.79 7.76
C LYS A 5 9.81 -7.90 8.59
N GLN A 6 11.12 -8.08 8.45
CA GLN A 6 12.11 -7.29 9.19
C GLN A 6 12.06 -5.80 8.83
N VAL A 7 11.92 -5.47 7.54
CA VAL A 7 11.71 -4.08 7.09
C VAL A 7 10.40 -3.52 7.66
N SER A 8 9.33 -4.31 7.69
CA SER A 8 8.03 -3.91 8.24
C SER A 8 8.01 -3.73 9.76
N ARG A 9 9.02 -4.22 10.50
CA ARG A 9 9.16 -3.98 11.95
C ARG A 9 9.71 -2.59 12.27
N ASP A 10 10.45 -1.99 11.35
CA ASP A 10 10.98 -0.63 11.51
C ASP A 10 10.09 0.35 10.75
N GLN A 11 9.44 1.24 11.48
CA GLN A 11 8.46 2.18 10.94
C GLN A 11 9.05 3.04 9.81
N ASN A 12 10.28 3.52 9.97
CA ASN A 12 10.93 4.37 8.99
C ASN A 12 11.28 3.58 7.73
N ALA A 13 11.84 2.38 7.86
CA ALA A 13 12.13 1.50 6.74
C ALA A 13 10.85 1.08 6.01
N TYR A 14 9.78 0.78 6.74
CA TYR A 14 8.47 0.48 6.17
C TYR A 14 7.88 1.65 5.40
N GLY A 15 8.00 2.89 5.92
CA GLY A 15 7.55 4.08 5.18
C GLY A 15 8.37 4.38 3.94
N ILE A 16 9.69 4.24 4.01
CA ILE A 16 10.56 4.40 2.82
C ILE A 16 10.18 3.37 1.75
N LEU A 17 9.92 2.13 2.16
CA LEU A 17 9.46 1.08 1.25
C LEU A 17 8.09 1.43 0.64
N ASN A 18 7.13 1.87 1.46
CA ASN A 18 5.79 2.23 0.96
C ASN A 18 5.82 3.43 0.03
N ASP A 19 6.60 4.46 0.35
CA ASP A 19 6.77 5.62 -0.52
C ASP A 19 7.34 5.23 -1.89
N GLY A 20 8.42 4.44 -1.88
CA GLY A 20 9.03 3.90 -3.10
C GLY A 20 8.06 3.05 -3.92
N LEU A 21 7.29 2.17 -3.27
CA LEU A 21 6.33 1.31 -3.96
C LEU A 21 5.09 2.06 -4.46
N ASN A 22 4.55 2.99 -3.68
CA ASN A 22 3.45 3.88 -4.11
C ASN A 22 3.83 4.63 -5.39
N ARG A 23 5.06 5.14 -5.41
CA ARG A 23 5.60 5.82 -6.57
C ARG A 23 5.74 4.92 -7.79
N GLU A 24 6.31 3.73 -7.64
CA GLU A 24 6.48 2.80 -8.76
C GLU A 24 5.13 2.29 -9.27
N MET A 25 4.17 2.01 -8.39
CA MET A 25 2.80 1.64 -8.77
C MET A 25 2.15 2.75 -9.61
N VAL A 26 2.22 4.00 -9.17
CA VAL A 26 1.67 5.13 -9.94
C VAL A 26 2.43 5.34 -11.24
N ARG A 27 3.77 5.24 -11.23
CA ARG A 27 4.58 5.34 -12.46
C ARG A 27 4.13 4.30 -13.47
N ASP A 28 4.00 3.03 -13.05
CA ASP A 28 3.56 1.95 -13.92
C ASP A 28 2.16 2.22 -14.48
N ILE A 29 1.22 2.70 -13.65
CA ILE A 29 -0.13 3.08 -14.11
C ILE A 29 -0.10 4.09 -15.27
N TYR A 30 0.77 5.10 -15.21
CA TYR A 30 0.82 6.18 -16.20
C TYR A 30 1.77 5.92 -17.38
N THR A 31 2.80 5.09 -17.18
CA THR A 31 3.91 4.96 -18.13
C THR A 31 4.05 3.56 -18.72
N ASP A 32 3.66 2.51 -17.98
CA ASP A 32 3.71 1.16 -18.51
C ASP A 32 2.63 1.00 -19.60
N ARG A 33 2.96 0.24 -20.64
CA ARG A 33 2.10 0.03 -21.81
C ARG A 33 1.92 -1.47 -22.06
N PRO A 34 1.37 -2.23 -21.10
CA PRO A 34 1.08 -3.64 -21.31
C PRO A 34 -0.01 -3.83 -22.37
N SER A 35 -0.14 -5.06 -22.86
CA SER A 35 -1.21 -5.43 -23.80
C SER A 35 -2.61 -5.24 -23.21
N ASP A 36 -2.78 -5.53 -21.92
CA ASP A 36 -3.96 -5.20 -21.15
C ASP A 36 -3.56 -4.19 -20.05
N PRO A 37 -3.97 -2.91 -20.15
CA PRO A 37 -3.80 -1.92 -19.09
C PRO A 37 -4.23 -2.38 -17.69
N LYS A 38 -5.16 -3.33 -17.55
CA LYS A 38 -5.54 -3.86 -16.22
C LYS A 38 -4.38 -4.55 -15.50
N GLU A 39 -3.35 -4.99 -16.21
CA GLU A 39 -2.18 -5.59 -15.58
C GLU A 39 -1.53 -4.64 -14.55
N THR A 40 -1.48 -3.33 -14.81
CA THR A 40 -0.91 -2.35 -13.86
C THR A 40 -1.78 -2.20 -12.61
N LEU A 41 -3.12 -2.21 -12.77
CA LEU A 41 -4.09 -2.20 -11.66
C LEU A 41 -3.91 -3.43 -10.75
N LEU A 42 -3.88 -4.62 -11.35
CA LEU A 42 -3.79 -5.88 -10.61
C LEU A 42 -2.45 -6.01 -9.88
N ARG A 43 -1.34 -5.61 -10.52
CA ARG A 43 -0.02 -5.59 -9.85
C ARG A 43 0.01 -4.62 -8.66
N ALA A 44 -0.61 -3.45 -8.80
CA ALA A 44 -0.70 -2.49 -7.70
C ALA A 44 -1.50 -3.07 -6.52
N GLY A 45 -2.69 -3.63 -6.79
CA GLY A 45 -3.50 -4.30 -5.77
C GLY A 45 -2.73 -5.42 -5.06
N HIS A 46 -2.13 -6.34 -5.82
CA HIS A 46 -1.35 -7.44 -5.28
C HIS A 46 -0.17 -6.96 -4.42
N THR A 47 0.50 -5.88 -4.80
CA THR A 47 1.61 -5.30 -4.04
C THR A 47 1.14 -4.78 -2.68
N VAL A 48 0.06 -3.98 -2.65
CA VAL A 48 -0.52 -3.45 -1.42
C VAL A 48 -0.93 -4.58 -0.47
N GLY A 49 -1.66 -5.58 -0.99
CA GLY A 49 -2.12 -6.71 -0.18
C GLY A 49 -0.98 -7.57 0.38
N PHE A 50 0.09 -7.76 -0.40
CA PHE A 50 1.28 -8.49 0.05
C PHE A 50 2.00 -7.76 1.20
N LEU A 51 2.22 -6.44 1.07
CA LEU A 51 2.90 -5.65 2.09
C LEU A 51 2.11 -5.58 3.39
N GLU A 52 0.79 -5.45 3.29
CA GLU A 52 -0.09 -5.42 4.43
C GLU A 52 0.03 -6.70 5.25
N GLU A 53 -0.06 -7.86 4.60
CA GLU A 53 0.07 -9.13 5.28
C GLU A 53 1.48 -9.34 5.84
N ALA A 54 2.51 -8.96 5.08
CA ALA A 54 3.88 -9.03 5.57
C ALA A 54 4.10 -8.17 6.82
N ARG A 55 3.46 -7.00 6.89
CA ARG A 55 3.43 -6.17 8.10
C ARG A 55 2.63 -6.85 9.19
N TYR A 56 1.42 -7.32 8.92
CA TYR A 56 0.60 -8.02 9.91
C TYR A 56 1.34 -9.21 10.55
N GLU A 57 2.03 -10.02 9.77
CA GLU A 57 2.86 -11.13 10.27
C GLU A 57 4.07 -10.65 11.08
N ALA A 58 4.75 -9.59 10.64
CA ALA A 58 5.85 -8.97 11.40
C ALA A 58 5.36 -8.47 12.77
N LEU A 59 4.18 -7.84 12.78
CA LEU A 59 3.56 -7.24 13.94
C LEU A 59 3.03 -8.30 14.93
N LYS A 60 2.44 -9.40 14.44
CA LYS A 60 2.01 -10.53 15.29
C LYS A 60 3.14 -11.12 16.11
N THR A 61 4.32 -11.27 15.52
CA THR A 61 5.47 -11.89 16.20
C THR A 61 6.02 -11.07 17.36
N ASP A 62 5.75 -9.76 17.38
CA ASP A 62 6.26 -8.82 18.38
C ASP A 62 5.18 -8.42 19.42
N LYS A 63 4.01 -9.08 19.45
CA LYS A 63 2.85 -8.73 20.30
C LYS A 63 3.13 -8.65 21.81
N HIS A 64 4.27 -9.17 22.27
CA HIS A 64 4.70 -9.14 23.68
C HIS A 64 5.94 -8.28 23.91
N ASP A 65 6.43 -7.55 22.90
CA ASP A 65 7.56 -6.63 23.00
C ASP A 65 7.12 -5.34 23.71
N PRO A 66 7.65 -4.99 24.90
CA PRO A 66 7.29 -3.76 25.62
C PRO A 66 7.70 -2.48 24.90
N SER A 67 8.56 -2.57 23.88
CA SER A 67 8.94 -1.43 23.03
C SER A 67 7.92 -1.17 21.91
N TRP A 68 6.88 -1.98 21.80
CA TRP A 68 5.83 -1.88 20.79
C TRP A 68 5.22 -0.48 20.69
N ASP A 69 4.63 0.02 21.77
CA ASP A 69 4.01 1.35 21.78
C ASP A 69 5.04 2.44 21.43
N ALA A 70 6.32 2.25 21.81
CA ALA A 70 7.40 3.19 21.48
C ALA A 70 7.87 3.11 20.01
N LYS A 71 7.74 1.96 19.33
CA LYS A 71 7.97 1.83 17.88
C LYS A 71 6.91 2.60 17.09
N TRP A 72 5.71 2.75 17.64
CA TRP A 72 4.59 3.51 17.05
C TRP A 72 4.57 4.99 17.44
N LEU A 73 5.11 5.37 18.62
CA LEU A 73 5.04 6.73 19.15
C LEU A 73 6.02 7.73 18.53
N TYR A 74 6.96 7.31 17.67
CA TYR A 74 8.04 8.18 17.18
C TYR A 74 7.76 8.79 15.80
N HIS A 75 7.69 10.13 15.79
CA HIS A 75 7.69 11.12 14.70
C HIS A 75 7.32 10.66 13.29
N GLY A 76 6.16 11.17 12.84
CA GLY A 76 5.54 10.93 11.55
C GLY A 76 6.44 11.12 10.34
N PHE A 77 6.04 10.42 9.28
CA PHE A 77 6.62 10.39 7.95
C PHE A 77 6.76 11.78 7.31
N GLY A 78 7.77 12.53 7.74
CA GLY A 78 8.10 13.84 7.18
C GLY A 78 9.31 13.81 6.24
N GLY A 79 9.93 12.65 6.01
CA GLY A 79 11.30 12.55 5.47
C GLY A 79 11.49 11.87 4.12
N ALA A 80 10.54 11.11 3.59
CA ALA A 80 10.79 10.26 2.41
C ALA A 80 10.68 10.99 1.05
N VAL A 81 10.41 12.30 1.02
CA VAL A 81 9.88 12.99 -0.16
C VAL A 81 10.87 13.25 -1.31
N ASN A 82 12.12 12.79 -1.27
CA ASN A 82 13.18 13.39 -2.12
C ASN A 82 14.16 12.45 -2.84
N PHE A 83 13.78 11.25 -3.32
CA PHE A 83 14.80 10.37 -3.92
C PHE A 83 14.74 9.99 -5.40
N ILE A 84 13.67 10.27 -6.16
CA ILE A 84 13.70 10.08 -7.63
C ILE A 84 12.83 11.18 -8.30
N PRO A 85 13.08 11.67 -9.53
CA PRO A 85 12.12 12.46 -10.33
C PRO A 85 11.13 11.56 -11.07
N VAL A 86 9.81 11.78 -10.96
CA VAL A 86 8.80 10.98 -11.70
C VAL A 86 8.54 11.68 -13.03
N VAL A 87 8.32 10.92 -14.09
CA VAL A 87 8.12 11.47 -15.44
C VAL A 87 6.67 11.93 -15.58
N GLY A 88 6.45 13.25 -15.61
CA GLY A 88 5.18 13.90 -15.98
C GLY A 88 4.29 14.37 -14.82
N ASP A 89 3.65 15.54 -15.01
CA ASP A 89 2.81 16.23 -14.02
C ASP A 89 1.67 15.37 -13.46
N ALA A 90 1.06 14.52 -14.29
CA ALA A 90 -0.05 13.66 -13.85
C ALA A 90 0.43 12.54 -12.91
N ALA A 91 1.53 11.87 -13.26
CA ALA A 91 2.12 10.83 -12.42
C ALA A 91 2.60 11.43 -11.08
N GLN A 92 3.25 12.58 -11.10
CA GLN A 92 3.70 13.25 -9.86
C GLN A 92 2.53 13.60 -8.94
N ARG A 93 1.46 14.21 -9.46
CA ARG A 93 0.23 14.47 -8.67
C ARG A 93 -0.42 13.19 -8.15
N GLY A 94 -0.37 12.10 -8.92
CA GLY A 94 -0.86 10.80 -8.48
C GLY A 94 -0.08 10.25 -7.29
N VAL A 95 1.25 10.36 -7.33
CA VAL A 95 2.14 9.96 -6.23
C VAL A 95 1.84 10.79 -4.99
N ASP A 96 1.78 12.11 -5.11
CA ASP A 96 1.50 13.01 -3.97
C ASP A 96 0.15 12.69 -3.32
N ALA A 97 -0.88 12.43 -4.13
CA ALA A 97 -2.21 12.12 -3.63
C ALA A 97 -2.29 10.74 -2.97
N LEU A 98 -1.56 9.74 -3.48
CA LEU A 98 -1.49 8.40 -2.87
C LEU A 98 -0.68 8.43 -1.57
N ALA A 99 0.45 9.15 -1.53
CA ALA A 99 1.27 9.33 -0.34
C ALA A 99 0.51 10.06 0.77
N TYR A 100 -0.24 11.11 0.42
CA TYR A 100 -1.10 11.82 1.36
C TYR A 100 -2.19 10.91 1.95
N GLN A 101 -2.87 10.12 1.11
CA GLN A 101 -3.88 9.17 1.58
C GLN A 101 -3.28 8.14 2.53
N TRP A 102 -2.16 7.52 2.15
CA TRP A 102 -1.43 6.58 2.99
C TRP A 102 -1.00 7.18 4.33
N GLN A 103 -0.55 8.45 4.33
CA GLN A 103 -0.19 9.15 5.56
C GLN A 103 -1.40 9.36 6.50
N LEU A 104 -2.57 9.73 5.95
CA LEU A 104 -3.80 9.85 6.74
C LEU A 104 -4.19 8.50 7.36
N ASP A 105 -4.13 7.44 6.55
CA ASP A 105 -4.47 6.08 6.97
C ASP A 105 -3.53 5.56 8.06
N GLU A 106 -2.24 5.87 7.95
CA GLU A 106 -1.24 5.48 8.95
C GLU A 106 -1.38 6.29 10.25
N GLN A 107 -1.75 7.56 10.16
CA GLN A 107 -2.05 8.40 11.33
C GLN A 107 -3.29 7.92 12.09
N ALA A 108 -4.32 7.45 11.37
CA ALA A 108 -5.50 6.83 11.98
C ALA A 108 -5.12 5.55 12.73
N ARG A 109 -4.33 4.65 12.11
CA ARG A 109 -3.84 3.42 12.76
C ARG A 109 -3.11 3.69 14.08
N ILE A 110 -2.21 4.67 14.11
CA ILE A 110 -1.47 5.05 15.34
C ILE A 110 -2.43 5.51 16.44
N ASN A 111 -3.44 6.32 16.08
CA ASN A 111 -4.40 6.85 17.06
C ASN A 111 -5.29 5.73 17.65
N GLU A 112 -5.61 4.72 16.85
CA GLU A 112 -6.51 3.62 17.22
C GLU A 112 -5.83 2.40 17.81
N GLU A 113 -4.51 2.23 17.67
CA GLU A 113 -3.82 1.18 18.44
C GLU A 113 -3.93 1.43 19.95
N THR A 114 -4.22 2.68 20.33
CA THR A 114 -4.63 3.08 21.69
C THR A 114 -6.08 2.65 22.04
N ALA A 115 -6.89 2.20 21.07
CA ALA A 115 -8.32 1.88 21.17
C ALA A 115 -8.76 0.68 20.28
N GLN A 116 -8.54 -0.56 20.75
CA GLN A 116 -9.19 -1.83 20.35
C GLN A 116 -9.43 -2.15 18.84
N GLN A 117 -8.66 -3.11 18.33
CA GLN A 117 -8.39 -3.45 16.92
C GLN A 117 -9.43 -4.31 16.14
N ASN A 118 -9.62 -3.99 14.85
CA ASN A 118 -9.48 -4.85 13.66
C ASN A 118 -10.12 -4.21 12.40
N GLY A 119 -11.18 -3.40 12.59
CA GLY A 119 -11.95 -2.81 11.47
C GLY A 119 -11.19 -1.76 10.67
N GLU A 120 -10.27 -1.03 11.30
CA GLU A 120 -9.69 0.17 10.71
C GLU A 120 -8.45 -0.10 9.85
N VAL A 121 -7.74 -1.21 10.12
CA VAL A 121 -6.68 -1.75 9.23
C VAL A 121 -7.25 -2.02 7.84
N PHE A 122 -8.45 -2.61 7.79
CA PHE A 122 -9.18 -2.87 6.55
C PHE A 122 -9.62 -1.56 5.87
N THR A 123 -10.11 -0.57 6.63
CA THR A 123 -10.51 0.76 6.10
C THR A 123 -9.33 1.51 5.47
N ALA A 124 -8.19 1.56 6.15
CA ALA A 124 -6.98 2.20 5.67
C ALA A 124 -6.46 1.58 4.36
N ARG A 125 -6.47 0.24 4.27
CA ARG A 125 -6.13 -0.48 3.04
C ARG A 125 -7.11 -0.16 1.91
N GLU A 126 -8.41 -0.17 2.21
CA GLU A 126 -9.46 0.13 1.23
C GLU A 126 -9.29 1.53 0.63
N ASN A 127 -8.95 2.54 1.45
CA ASN A 127 -8.73 3.90 0.97
C ASN A 127 -7.56 3.98 -0.03
N GLN A 128 -6.41 3.35 0.29
CA GLN A 128 -5.25 3.31 -0.60
C GLN A 128 -5.60 2.62 -1.94
N LEU A 129 -6.29 1.48 -1.89
CA LEU A 129 -6.71 0.73 -3.08
C LEU A 129 -7.73 1.51 -3.92
N GLN A 130 -8.68 2.20 -3.28
CA GLN A 130 -9.61 3.08 -3.97
C GLN A 130 -8.90 4.23 -4.66
N LYS A 131 -7.85 4.79 -4.04
CA LYS A 131 -7.07 5.86 -4.65
C LYS A 131 -6.28 5.37 -5.86
N LEU A 132 -5.68 4.18 -5.78
CA LEU A 132 -5.02 3.53 -6.92
C LEU A 132 -6.00 3.22 -8.06
N ALA A 133 -7.22 2.78 -7.74
CA ALA A 133 -8.28 2.59 -8.71
C ALA A 133 -8.64 3.90 -9.43
N ASP A 134 -8.78 5.00 -8.70
CA ASP A 134 -9.08 6.31 -9.29
C ASP A 134 -7.95 6.79 -10.22
N LEU A 135 -6.69 6.62 -9.81
CA LEU A 135 -5.53 6.97 -10.65
C LEU A 135 -5.45 6.11 -11.91
N TRP A 136 -5.76 4.81 -11.79
CA TRP A 136 -5.77 3.92 -12.94
C TRP A 136 -6.90 4.27 -13.93
N MET A 137 -8.09 4.63 -13.43
CA MET A 137 -9.19 5.10 -14.27
C MET A 137 -8.85 6.41 -15.00
N ASP A 138 -8.18 7.34 -14.33
CA ASP A 138 -7.70 8.60 -14.92
C ASP A 138 -6.66 8.36 -16.03
N ALA A 139 -5.71 7.45 -15.81
CA ALA A 139 -4.70 7.10 -16.80
C ALA A 139 -5.26 6.29 -17.99
N ASN A 140 -6.39 5.59 -17.81
CA ASN A 140 -6.95 4.65 -18.79
C ASN A 140 -8.43 4.93 -19.12
N PRO A 141 -8.78 6.16 -19.58
CA PRO A 141 -10.17 6.60 -19.72
C PRO A 141 -10.97 5.85 -20.80
N ASN A 142 -10.28 5.23 -21.77
CA ASN A 142 -10.89 4.53 -22.89
C ASN A 142 -10.81 3.00 -22.78
N HIS A 143 -10.30 2.49 -21.67
CA HIS A 143 -10.14 1.04 -21.51
C HIS A 143 -11.48 0.42 -21.10
N GLY A 144 -12.08 -0.45 -21.92
CA GLY A 144 -13.26 -1.23 -21.53
C GLY A 144 -14.48 -0.43 -21.02
N ASN A 145 -15.42 -1.13 -20.38
CA ASN A 145 -16.63 -0.56 -19.76
C ASN A 145 -16.39 -0.31 -18.26
N ASN A 146 -15.29 0.38 -17.94
CA ASN A 146 -14.80 0.53 -16.58
C ASN A 146 -15.66 1.50 -15.79
N ASN A 147 -16.48 0.97 -14.90
CA ASN A 147 -17.10 1.76 -13.84
C ASN A 147 -16.28 1.63 -12.55
N ARG A 148 -16.40 2.63 -11.68
CA ARG A 148 -15.65 2.70 -10.42
C ARG A 148 -15.84 1.45 -9.56
N TYR A 149 -17.05 0.91 -9.50
CA TYR A 149 -17.37 -0.27 -8.68
C TYR A 149 -16.58 -1.51 -9.15
N THR A 150 -16.55 -1.78 -10.45
CA THR A 150 -15.82 -2.91 -11.02
C THR A 150 -14.32 -2.77 -10.80
N ILE A 151 -13.74 -1.59 -11.03
CA ILE A 151 -12.29 -1.37 -10.83
C ILE A 151 -11.90 -1.50 -9.36
N THR A 152 -12.71 -0.95 -8.44
CA THR A 152 -12.49 -1.14 -7.00
C THR A 152 -12.59 -2.61 -6.60
N SER A 153 -13.54 -3.37 -7.16
CA SER A 153 -13.65 -4.80 -6.88
C SER A 153 -12.46 -5.59 -7.40
N GLU A 154 -11.96 -5.27 -8.60
CA GLU A 154 -10.82 -5.95 -9.22
C GLU A 154 -9.52 -5.70 -8.44
N ILE A 155 -9.23 -4.45 -8.06
CA ILE A 155 -8.02 -4.15 -7.29
C ILE A 155 -8.07 -4.75 -5.87
N ASN A 156 -9.27 -4.81 -5.27
CA ASN A 156 -9.46 -5.48 -3.98
C ASN A 156 -9.25 -6.99 -4.07
N GLY A 157 -9.76 -7.63 -5.14
CA GLY A 157 -9.49 -9.03 -5.42
C GLY A 157 -7.99 -9.31 -5.57
N ALA A 158 -7.28 -8.49 -6.35
CA ALA A 158 -5.84 -8.62 -6.51
C ALA A 158 -5.07 -8.43 -5.19
N ALA A 159 -5.51 -7.49 -4.34
CA ALA A 159 -4.94 -7.32 -3.01
C ALA A 159 -5.22 -8.51 -2.09
N PHE A 160 -6.38 -9.16 -2.21
CA PHE A 160 -6.66 -10.40 -1.49
C PHE A 160 -5.72 -11.53 -1.93
N ASP A 161 -5.47 -11.66 -3.24
CA ASP A 161 -4.51 -12.64 -3.77
C ASP A 161 -3.07 -12.36 -3.26
N GLY A 162 -2.67 -11.09 -3.23
CA GLY A 162 -1.38 -10.67 -2.68
C GLY A 162 -1.21 -11.01 -1.20
N ASN A 163 -2.27 -10.83 -0.42
CA ASN A 163 -2.32 -11.26 0.98
C ASN A 163 -2.15 -12.79 1.10
N GLY A 164 -2.93 -13.57 0.34
CA GLY A 164 -2.81 -15.03 0.34
C GLY A 164 -1.41 -15.52 -0.07
N ARG A 165 -0.74 -14.81 -0.99
CA ARG A 165 0.65 -15.11 -1.38
C ARG A 165 1.63 -14.90 -0.23
N ALA A 166 1.49 -13.80 0.53
CA ALA A 166 2.31 -13.52 1.70
C ALA A 166 2.10 -14.58 2.80
N GLN A 167 0.85 -14.97 3.08
CA GLN A 167 0.51 -16.04 4.03
C GLN A 167 1.16 -17.37 3.67
N GLY A 168 1.09 -17.78 2.39
CA GLY A 168 1.75 -19.00 1.93
C GLY A 168 3.27 -18.97 2.18
N LEU A 169 3.92 -17.84 1.91
CA LEU A 169 5.36 -17.67 2.18
C LEU A 169 5.71 -17.58 3.68
N ALA A 170 4.73 -17.31 4.54
CA ALA A 170 4.89 -17.31 5.99
C ALA A 170 4.82 -18.72 6.58
N GLY A 171 3.89 -19.55 6.09
CA GLY A 171 3.68 -20.92 6.56
C GLY A 171 4.77 -21.91 6.11
N ASP A 172 5.52 -21.58 5.06
CA ASP A 172 6.65 -22.37 4.55
C ASP A 172 7.99 -22.11 5.31
N GLN A 173 7.99 -21.32 6.39
CA GLN A 173 9.19 -20.91 7.16
C GLN A 173 9.22 -21.46 8.58
#